data_AF-A0A9W8LJZ9-F1
#
_entry.id   AF-A0A9W8LJZ9-F1
#
_cell.length_a   1.000
_cell.length_b   1.000
_cell.length_c   1.000
_cell.angle_alpha   90.00
_cell.angle_beta   90.00
_cell.angle_gamma   90.00
#
_symmetry.space_group_name_H-M   'P 1'
#
loop_
_entity.id
_entity.type
_entity.pdbx_description
1 polymer ?
#
loop_
_entity_poly.entity_id
_entity_poly.type
_entity_poly.pdbx_seq_one_letter_code
_entity_poly.pdbx_strand_id
1 'polypeptide(L)'
;MSLVFRRHVLGRLSAGGRPSSARLSIRPQHTRRYSDGPNDRRTPTAWYWIPVGLGIAYIGLQRLYHIEADRRTPPPSAVPGVAVTGPWQLHVLSALPLKAMSRLFGSFNEIEIPTPLRAPLLRLYAALFSCRLDEMKDPELAHYPNLATFFYRELRDGARPIDTSPEAAVVSPSDGRILHFGVVGQREVEQVKGLTYSLDAFFGKPDQPTRISDETLVDATLSHSHNAAADDEFAVVNGIPYTLDSMIGSTDALAPAAQSLGSALRDHERLYFCVIYLAPGDYHRFHSPANWVVEARRHFAGELYSVSPYIARTIRNLFVLNERVALLGRWKHGFMSMTAVGATNVGSVLINFDKDLRTNLREVTLAPGEFSQLSYKALSPRLAGVPLRKGQEVGGFRLGSTIVL
;
A
#
# COMPACT_ATOMS: atom_id res chain seq x y z
N MET A 1 -23.69 2.64 10.83
CA MET A 1 -22.91 3.41 11.83
C MET A 1 -23.32 4.86 11.68
N SER A 2 -24.11 5.39 12.62
CA SER A 2 -24.76 6.70 12.52
C SER A 2 -23.85 7.79 13.10
N LEU A 3 -23.63 8.88 12.38
CA LEU A 3 -23.04 10.10 12.94
C LEU A 3 -24.15 11.14 13.14
N VAL A 4 -24.37 11.51 14.39
CA VAL A 4 -25.40 12.44 14.86
C VAL A 4 -24.78 13.84 14.92
N PHE A 5 -25.32 14.81 14.18
CA PHE A 5 -24.94 16.22 14.33
C PHE A 5 -26.13 17.05 14.80
N ARG A 6 -25.92 17.77 15.91
CA ARG A 6 -26.88 18.70 16.53
C ARG A 6 -26.62 20.10 15.98
N ARG A 7 -27.59 20.73 15.33
CA ARG A 7 -27.49 22.14 14.93
C ARG A 7 -28.46 22.99 15.73
N HIS A 8 -27.94 23.96 16.49
CA HIS A 8 -28.72 25.02 17.10
C HIS A 8 -29.03 26.10 16.06
N VAL A 9 -30.30 26.50 15.98
CA VAL A 9 -30.77 27.60 15.13
C VAL A 9 -30.50 28.91 15.87
N LEU A 10 -29.64 29.76 15.29
CA LEU A 10 -29.40 31.13 15.75
C LEU A 10 -30.53 32.04 15.24
N GLY A 11 -31.22 32.70 16.18
CA GLY A 11 -32.23 33.73 15.90
C GLY A 11 -31.58 35.03 15.39
N ARG A 12 -32.24 35.66 14.42
CA ARG A 12 -31.84 36.93 13.77
C ARG A 12 -31.78 38.10 14.76
N LEU A 13 -30.76 38.95 14.63
CA LEU A 13 -30.68 40.28 15.24
C LEU A 13 -31.35 41.31 14.31
N SER A 14 -32.18 42.18 14.87
CA SER A 14 -32.62 43.45 14.27
C SER A 14 -32.36 44.60 15.23
N ALA A 15 -32.02 45.75 14.65
CA ALA A 15 -31.35 46.89 15.24
C ALA A 15 -32.24 47.86 16.05
N GLY A 16 -31.58 48.64 16.92
CA GLY A 16 -31.91 50.05 17.16
C GLY A 16 -32.58 50.39 18.50
N GLY A 17 -31.92 51.25 19.30
CA GLY A 17 -32.57 52.08 20.33
C GLY A 17 -31.98 51.98 21.75
N ARG A 18 -31.24 53.01 22.15
CA ARG A 18 -30.99 53.45 23.54
C ARG A 18 -31.65 54.84 23.70
N PRO A 19 -31.74 55.47 24.90
CA PRO A 19 -31.52 54.98 26.27
C PRO A 19 -32.63 55.42 27.27
N SER A 20 -32.64 54.91 28.52
CA SER A 20 -32.61 55.75 29.74
C SER A 20 -32.73 54.94 31.05
N SER A 21 -32.02 55.45 32.07
CA SER A 21 -32.21 55.40 33.54
C SER A 21 -33.23 54.41 34.16
N ALA A 22 -33.04 53.76 35.31
CA ALA A 22 -32.39 54.18 36.55
C ALA A 22 -32.12 52.99 37.51
N ARG A 23 -31.43 53.34 38.59
CA ARG A 23 -30.83 52.56 39.69
C ARG A 23 -31.78 51.84 40.67
N LEU A 24 -31.23 50.75 41.23
CA LEU A 24 -31.19 50.29 42.64
C LEU A 24 -32.48 50.21 43.49
N SER A 25 -32.77 49.01 44.04
CA SER A 25 -32.58 48.68 45.48
C SER A 25 -33.25 47.33 45.84
N ILE A 26 -32.54 46.38 46.49
CA ILE A 26 -32.63 45.99 47.94
C ILE A 26 -33.96 45.27 48.25
N ARG A 27 -34.05 43.93 48.25
CA ARG A 27 -33.74 42.92 49.33
C ARG A 27 -35.03 42.07 49.60
N PRO A 28 -35.02 41.01 50.44
CA PRO A 28 -35.46 39.68 50.02
C PRO A 28 -36.65 39.15 50.84
N GLN A 29 -36.92 37.85 50.67
CA GLN A 29 -37.80 36.97 51.45
C GLN A 29 -39.26 36.96 50.97
N HIS A 30 -39.72 35.84 50.42
CA HIS A 30 -40.34 34.80 51.24
C HIS A 30 -40.63 33.53 50.43
N THR A 31 -40.59 32.43 51.16
CA THR A 31 -40.89 31.05 50.77
C THR A 31 -42.23 30.86 50.06
N ARG A 32 -42.27 30.02 49.02
CA ARG A 32 -43.42 29.16 48.70
C ARG A 32 -43.00 28.02 47.78
N ARG A 33 -43.06 26.79 48.31
CA ARG A 33 -43.20 25.56 47.53
C ARG A 33 -44.59 25.59 46.86
N TYR A 34 -44.63 25.38 45.56
CA TYR A 34 -45.84 25.04 44.79
C TYR A 34 -45.33 24.19 43.62
N SER A 35 -45.37 22.87 43.77
CA SER A 35 -46.44 21.96 43.30
C SER A 35 -46.09 21.40 41.93
N ASP A 36 -45.89 20.09 41.88
CA ASP A 36 -45.95 19.32 40.65
C ASP A 36 -47.29 19.57 39.94
N GLY A 37 -47.21 19.85 38.64
CA GLY A 37 -48.35 20.02 37.75
C GLY A 37 -47.89 20.09 36.29
N PRO A 38 -48.70 19.59 35.34
CA PRO A 38 -48.22 18.63 34.35
C PRO A 38 -48.03 19.22 32.95
N ASN A 39 -47.59 18.35 32.04
CA ASN A 39 -47.64 18.43 30.57
C ASN A 39 -46.31 18.73 29.85
N ASP A 40 -45.44 17.73 29.89
CA ASP A 40 -44.35 17.46 28.94
C ASP A 40 -44.92 17.40 27.51
N ARG A 41 -44.88 18.53 26.80
CA ARG A 41 -45.15 18.58 25.35
C ARG A 41 -43.96 17.95 24.63
N ARG A 42 -43.97 16.61 24.54
CA ARG A 42 -43.16 15.84 23.61
C ARG A 42 -43.43 16.34 22.19
N THR A 43 -42.51 17.13 21.65
CA THR A 43 -42.46 17.37 20.21
C THR A 43 -42.08 16.03 19.56
N PRO A 44 -42.88 15.46 18.64
CA PRO A 44 -42.49 14.24 17.98
C PRO A 44 -41.24 14.54 17.14
N THR A 45 -40.15 13.85 17.46
CA THR A 45 -38.94 13.83 16.62
C THR A 45 -39.29 13.09 15.34
N ALA A 46 -39.60 13.84 14.28
CA ALA A 46 -39.79 13.27 12.96
C ALA A 46 -38.41 12.92 12.38
N TRP A 47 -38.13 11.63 12.27
CA TRP A 47 -36.92 11.10 11.67
C TRP A 47 -37.10 11.03 10.16
N TYR A 48 -36.43 11.92 9.44
CA TYR A 48 -36.43 11.91 7.99
C TYR A 48 -35.20 11.14 7.49
N TRP A 49 -35.45 10.11 6.70
CA TRP A 49 -34.41 9.41 5.96
C TRP A 49 -33.88 10.35 4.89
N ILE A 50 -32.72 10.97 5.14
CA ILE A 50 -32.03 11.67 4.06
C ILE A 50 -31.50 10.58 3.12
N PRO A 51 -31.94 10.53 1.85
CA PRO A 51 -31.44 9.53 0.92
C PRO A 51 -29.92 9.67 0.83
N VAL A 52 -29.20 8.54 0.84
CA VAL A 52 -27.73 8.51 0.75
C VAL A 52 -27.21 9.36 -0.41
N GLY A 53 -27.98 9.46 -1.50
CA GLY A 53 -27.69 10.32 -2.65
C GLY A 53 -27.60 11.82 -2.33
N LEU A 54 -28.36 12.33 -1.35
CA LEU A 54 -28.32 13.74 -0.92
C LEU A 54 -27.05 14.04 -0.11
N GLY A 55 -26.59 13.08 0.70
CA GLY A 55 -25.30 13.16 1.40
C GLY A 55 -24.12 13.09 0.43
N ILE A 56 -24.17 12.18 -0.54
CA ILE A 56 -23.18 12.07 -1.62
C ILE A 56 -23.15 13.36 -2.46
N ALA A 57 -24.33 13.90 -2.81
CA ALA A 57 -24.45 15.14 -3.56
C ALA A 57 -23.90 16.33 -2.77
N TYR A 58 -24.15 16.42 -1.45
CA TYR A 58 -23.61 17.47 -0.60
C TYR A 58 -22.09 17.41 -0.49
N ILE A 59 -21.52 16.21 -0.28
CA ILE A 59 -20.06 16.01 -0.25
C ILE A 59 -19.46 16.35 -1.62
N GLY A 60 -20.09 15.91 -2.70
CA GLY A 60 -19.70 16.25 -4.07
C GLY A 60 -19.71 17.76 -4.33
N LEU A 61 -20.76 18.46 -3.89
CA LEU A 61 -20.91 19.90 -4.05
C LEU A 61 -19.89 20.68 -3.19
N GLN A 62 -19.68 20.26 -1.94
CA GLN A 62 -18.69 20.84 -1.05
C GLN A 62 -17.28 20.65 -1.61
N ARG A 63 -17.00 19.50 -2.24
CA ARG A 63 -15.71 19.26 -2.89
C ARG A 63 -15.57 20.01 -4.21
N LEU A 64 -16.61 20.16 -5.02
CA LEU A 64 -16.59 21.02 -6.21
C LEU A 64 -16.32 22.48 -5.83
N TYR A 65 -16.91 22.95 -4.73
CA TYR A 65 -16.64 24.27 -4.18
C TYR A 65 -15.19 24.43 -3.70
N HIS A 66 -14.62 23.40 -3.06
CA HIS A 66 -13.22 23.37 -2.69
C HIS A 66 -12.27 23.24 -3.89
N ILE A 67 -12.65 22.51 -4.96
CA ILE A 67 -11.87 22.38 -6.20
C ILE A 67 -11.78 23.73 -6.93
N GLU A 68 -12.85 24.52 -6.93
CA GLU A 68 -12.83 25.87 -7.52
C GLU A 68 -11.97 26.84 -6.68
N ALA A 69 -11.94 26.68 -5.36
CA ALA A 69 -11.03 27.41 -4.47
C ALA A 69 -9.56 26.95 -4.60
N ASP A 70 -9.34 25.64 -4.83
CA ASP A 70 -8.03 25.00 -5.04
C ASP A 70 -7.45 25.32 -6.44
N ARG A 71 -8.18 25.96 -7.37
CA ARG A 71 -7.60 26.42 -8.65
C ARG A 71 -6.46 27.43 -8.50
N ARG A 72 -6.28 28.02 -7.32
CA ARG A 72 -5.16 28.92 -7.00
C ARG A 72 -3.97 28.23 -6.31
N THR A 73 -4.09 26.96 -5.96
CA THR A 73 -3.06 26.18 -5.27
C THR A 73 -2.94 24.79 -5.90
N PRO A 74 -1.80 24.43 -6.51
CA PRO A 74 -1.62 23.10 -7.10
C PRO A 74 -1.89 22.00 -6.05
N PRO A 75 -2.46 20.85 -6.46
CA PRO A 75 -2.86 19.81 -5.52
C PRO A 75 -1.66 19.34 -4.69
N PRO A 76 -1.82 19.12 -3.37
CA PRO A 76 -0.75 18.68 -2.48
C PRO A 76 -0.27 17.24 -2.77
N SER A 77 -0.75 16.59 -3.82
CA SER A 77 -0.38 15.24 -4.26
C SER A 77 0.75 15.23 -5.32
N ALA A 78 1.29 16.38 -5.70
CA ALA A 78 2.38 16.44 -6.67
C ALA A 78 3.71 16.09 -5.99
N VAL A 79 4.23 14.88 -6.24
CA VAL A 79 5.70 14.69 -6.18
C VAL A 79 6.30 15.72 -7.14
N PRO A 80 7.34 16.49 -6.78
CA PRO A 80 7.91 17.47 -7.70
C PRO A 80 8.27 16.82 -9.05
N GLY A 81 7.55 17.17 -10.11
CA GLY A 81 7.71 16.59 -11.46
C GLY A 81 6.72 15.47 -11.86
N VAL A 82 5.84 15.00 -10.97
CA VAL A 82 4.85 13.94 -11.27
C VAL A 82 3.43 14.49 -11.09
N ALA A 83 2.86 15.02 -12.16
CA ALA A 83 1.45 15.42 -12.21
C ALA A 83 0.59 14.26 -12.75
N VAL A 84 -0.59 14.05 -12.15
CA VAL A 84 -1.62 13.18 -12.73
C VAL A 84 -2.09 13.84 -14.02
N THR A 85 -1.60 13.34 -15.15
CA THR A 85 -1.95 13.84 -16.48
C THR A 85 -2.76 12.76 -17.20
N GLY A 86 -3.99 13.10 -17.56
CA GLY A 86 -4.82 12.24 -18.41
C GLY A 86 -6.29 12.71 -18.49
N PRO A 87 -7.19 11.86 -19.02
CA PRO A 87 -8.57 12.24 -19.34
C PRO A 87 -9.39 12.69 -18.11
N TRP A 88 -10.47 13.44 -18.32
CA TRP A 88 -11.33 13.97 -17.25
C TRP A 88 -11.87 12.88 -16.28
N GLN A 89 -12.01 11.65 -16.76
CA GLN A 89 -12.38 10.48 -15.95
C GLN A 89 -11.39 10.23 -14.80
N LEU A 90 -10.12 10.58 -14.99
CA LEU A 90 -9.09 10.47 -13.96
C LEU A 90 -9.25 11.52 -12.87
N HIS A 91 -9.70 12.73 -13.22
CA HIS A 91 -9.99 13.77 -12.22
C HIS A 91 -11.14 13.35 -11.30
N VAL A 92 -12.14 12.66 -11.86
CA VAL A 92 -13.23 12.04 -11.07
C VAL A 92 -12.71 10.91 -10.20
N LEU A 93 -11.88 10.01 -10.75
CA LEU A 93 -11.29 8.90 -9.98
C LEU A 93 -10.40 9.41 -8.83
N SER A 94 -9.60 10.45 -9.06
CA SER A 94 -8.77 11.09 -8.03
C SER A 94 -9.59 11.85 -6.98
N ALA A 95 -10.84 12.22 -7.30
CA ALA A 95 -11.75 12.87 -6.36
C ALA A 95 -12.47 11.87 -5.44
N LEU A 96 -12.47 10.58 -5.77
CA LEU A 96 -13.02 9.54 -4.91
C LEU A 96 -12.06 9.27 -3.74
N PRO A 97 -12.58 8.98 -2.52
CA PRO A 97 -11.74 8.65 -1.38
C PRO A 97 -11.24 7.19 -1.51
N LEU A 98 -10.42 6.90 -2.52
CA LEU A 98 -9.99 5.55 -2.90
C LEU A 98 -9.36 4.78 -1.74
N LYS A 99 -8.61 5.46 -0.87
CA LYS A 99 -8.06 4.85 0.36
C LYS A 99 -9.17 4.43 1.32
N ALA A 100 -10.20 5.26 1.51
CA ALA A 100 -11.33 4.91 2.36
C ALA A 100 -12.14 3.76 1.76
N MET A 101 -12.37 3.78 0.44
CA MET A 101 -13.05 2.70 -0.27
C MET A 101 -12.26 1.39 -0.23
N SER A 102 -10.94 1.44 -0.44
CA SER A 102 -10.06 0.27 -0.34
C SER A 102 -10.09 -0.33 1.06
N ARG A 103 -10.08 0.51 2.11
CA ARG A 103 -10.21 0.04 3.50
C ARG A 103 -11.59 -0.56 3.78
N LEU A 104 -12.67 0.08 3.35
CA LEU A 104 -14.02 -0.47 3.48
C LEU A 104 -14.15 -1.81 2.76
N PHE A 105 -13.56 -1.92 1.57
CA PHE A 105 -13.54 -3.15 0.80
C PHE A 105 -12.69 -4.23 1.48
N GLY A 106 -11.52 -3.89 2.01
CA GLY A 106 -10.71 -4.79 2.83
C GLY A 106 -11.47 -5.30 4.05
N SER A 107 -12.07 -4.39 4.83
CA SER A 107 -12.92 -4.76 5.97
C SER A 107 -14.11 -5.61 5.57
N PHE A 108 -14.71 -5.37 4.39
CA PHE A 108 -15.78 -6.21 3.86
C PHE A 108 -15.30 -7.63 3.52
N ASN A 109 -14.10 -7.77 2.92
CA ASN A 109 -13.54 -9.09 2.60
C ASN A 109 -13.08 -9.88 3.83
N GLU A 110 -12.89 -9.21 4.97
CA GLU A 110 -12.58 -9.83 6.26
C GLU A 110 -13.85 -10.28 7.01
N ILE A 111 -15.05 -9.88 6.57
CA ILE A 111 -16.31 -10.32 7.18
C ILE A 111 -16.47 -11.83 7.02
N GLU A 112 -16.70 -12.51 8.14
CA GLU A 112 -16.97 -13.94 8.14
C GLU A 112 -18.30 -14.25 7.45
N ILE A 113 -18.23 -15.12 6.45
CA ILE A 113 -19.38 -15.65 5.73
C ILE A 113 -19.95 -16.80 6.57
N PRO A 114 -21.28 -16.86 6.81
CA PRO A 114 -21.91 -17.99 7.47
C PRO A 114 -21.56 -19.32 6.78
N THR A 115 -21.24 -20.37 7.56
CA THR A 115 -20.78 -21.68 7.05
C THR A 115 -21.56 -22.23 5.84
N PRO A 116 -22.91 -22.23 5.81
CA PRO A 116 -23.64 -22.77 4.64
C PRO A 116 -23.50 -21.91 3.37
N LEU A 117 -23.11 -20.63 3.51
CA LEU A 117 -22.95 -19.69 2.40
C LEU A 117 -21.52 -19.60 1.90
N ARG A 118 -20.52 -20.09 2.64
CA ARG A 118 -19.09 -20.03 2.26
C ARG A 118 -18.83 -20.69 0.91
N ALA A 119 -19.10 -21.99 0.81
CA ALA A 119 -18.85 -22.75 -0.40
C ALA A 119 -19.56 -22.18 -1.64
N PRO A 120 -20.88 -21.87 -1.64
CA PRO A 120 -21.53 -21.33 -2.83
C PRO A 120 -21.01 -19.93 -3.20
N LEU A 121 -20.75 -19.06 -2.23
CA LEU A 121 -20.27 -17.70 -2.50
C LEU A 121 -18.85 -17.69 -3.06
N LEU A 122 -17.94 -18.48 -2.46
CA LEU A 122 -16.57 -18.60 -2.94
C LEU A 122 -16.50 -19.30 -4.29
N ARG A 123 -17.38 -20.27 -4.57
CA ARG A 123 -17.48 -20.91 -5.88
C ARG A 123 -17.99 -19.95 -6.95
N LEU A 124 -18.95 -19.09 -6.61
CA LEU A 124 -19.40 -18.01 -7.49
C LEU A 124 -18.26 -17.03 -7.78
N TYR A 125 -17.52 -16.61 -6.75
CA TYR A 125 -16.34 -15.76 -6.93
C TYR A 125 -15.30 -16.41 -7.86
N ALA A 126 -14.98 -17.69 -7.61
CA ALA A 126 -14.06 -18.46 -8.43
C ALA A 126 -14.49 -18.53 -9.90
N ALA A 127 -15.79 -18.70 -10.16
CA ALA A 127 -16.33 -18.70 -11.51
C ALA A 127 -16.23 -17.32 -12.18
N LEU A 128 -16.54 -16.24 -11.45
CA LEU A 128 -16.49 -14.87 -11.98
C LEU A 128 -15.08 -14.40 -12.33
N PHE A 129 -14.08 -14.82 -11.53
CA PHE A 129 -12.68 -14.40 -11.70
C PHE A 129 -11.76 -15.48 -12.27
N SER A 130 -12.32 -16.62 -12.70
CA SER A 130 -11.57 -17.75 -13.26
C SER A 130 -10.47 -18.30 -12.33
N CYS A 131 -10.76 -18.40 -11.03
CA CYS A 131 -9.81 -18.98 -10.07
C CYS A 131 -9.67 -20.50 -10.31
N ARG A 132 -8.43 -20.98 -10.42
CA ARG A 132 -8.14 -22.42 -10.41
C ARG A 132 -8.22 -22.96 -8.99
N LEU A 133 -9.24 -23.76 -8.71
CA LEU A 133 -9.47 -24.38 -7.39
C LEU A 133 -8.70 -25.69 -7.23
N ASP A 134 -8.33 -26.33 -8.34
CA ASP A 134 -7.60 -27.60 -8.41
C ASP A 134 -6.15 -27.48 -7.95
N GLU A 135 -5.57 -26.28 -7.96
CA GLU A 135 -4.20 -26.03 -7.47
C GLU A 135 -4.12 -25.64 -5.99
N MET A 136 -5.26 -25.47 -5.32
CA MET A 136 -5.32 -25.05 -3.92
C MET A 136 -4.88 -26.16 -2.98
N LYS A 137 -4.06 -25.82 -1.98
CA LYS A 137 -3.61 -26.74 -0.93
C LYS A 137 -4.78 -27.35 -0.16
N ASP A 138 -5.72 -26.50 0.23
CA ASP A 138 -6.98 -26.92 0.82
C ASP A 138 -8.12 -26.77 -0.21
N PRO A 139 -8.66 -27.88 -0.75
CA PRO A 139 -9.72 -27.84 -1.74
C PRO A 139 -11.10 -27.50 -1.14
N GLU A 140 -11.27 -27.54 0.18
CA GLU A 140 -12.57 -27.36 0.82
C GLU A 140 -12.88 -25.87 1.04
N LEU A 141 -13.74 -25.31 0.18
CA LEU A 141 -14.15 -23.91 0.25
C LEU A 141 -14.80 -23.51 1.60
N ALA A 142 -15.34 -24.47 2.36
CA ALA A 142 -15.96 -24.20 3.66
C ALA A 142 -14.96 -23.80 4.76
N HIS A 143 -13.68 -24.18 4.61
CA HIS A 143 -12.61 -23.84 5.55
C HIS A 143 -12.17 -22.38 5.45
N TYR A 144 -12.51 -21.69 4.37
CA TYR A 144 -12.20 -20.28 4.18
C TYR A 144 -13.33 -19.41 4.78
N PRO A 145 -13.11 -18.78 5.94
CA PRO A 145 -14.17 -18.06 6.64
C PRO A 145 -14.63 -16.81 5.88
N ASN A 146 -13.78 -16.21 5.05
CA ASN A 146 -14.05 -14.96 4.37
C ASN A 146 -13.31 -14.87 3.02
N LEU A 147 -13.59 -13.83 2.24
CA LEU A 147 -12.95 -13.64 0.93
C LEU A 147 -11.45 -13.34 1.05
N ALA A 148 -11.01 -12.63 2.09
CA ALA A 148 -9.60 -12.32 2.29
C ALA A 148 -8.73 -13.57 2.49
N THR A 149 -9.20 -14.54 3.28
CA THR A 149 -8.51 -15.82 3.50
C THR A 149 -8.51 -16.69 2.25
N PHE A 150 -9.61 -16.73 1.50
CA PHE A 150 -9.66 -17.39 0.19
C PHE A 150 -8.71 -16.74 -0.82
N PHE A 151 -8.61 -15.42 -0.82
CA PHE A 151 -7.72 -14.68 -1.70
C PHE A 151 -6.24 -14.96 -1.39
N TYR A 152 -5.89 -15.09 -0.11
CA TYR A 152 -4.55 -15.40 0.40
C TYR A 152 -4.25 -16.91 0.49
N ARG A 153 -5.00 -17.73 -0.24
CA ARG A 153 -4.88 -19.20 -0.28
C ARG A 153 -3.47 -19.69 -0.65
N GLU A 154 -3.14 -20.87 -0.16
CA GLU A 154 -1.91 -21.60 -0.50
C GLU A 154 -2.14 -22.52 -1.71
N LEU A 155 -1.08 -22.72 -2.48
CA LEU A 155 -1.04 -23.70 -3.54
C LEU A 155 -0.50 -25.04 -3.03
N ARG A 156 -0.87 -26.13 -3.71
CA ARG A 156 -0.32 -27.46 -3.43
C ARG A 156 1.18 -27.49 -3.70
N ASP A 157 1.90 -28.29 -2.93
CA ASP A 157 3.30 -28.57 -3.20
C ASP A 157 3.44 -29.16 -4.61
N GLY A 158 4.41 -28.65 -5.37
CA GLY A 158 4.62 -29.05 -6.76
C GLY A 158 3.67 -28.43 -7.80
N ALA A 159 2.68 -27.60 -7.41
CA ALA A 159 1.83 -26.88 -8.36
C ALA A 159 2.62 -25.88 -9.24
N ARG A 160 3.78 -25.43 -8.75
CA ARG A 160 4.73 -24.56 -9.45
C ARG A 160 6.15 -25.10 -9.27
N PRO A 161 6.60 -26.04 -10.12
CA PRO A 161 7.98 -26.52 -10.05
C PRO A 161 8.95 -25.37 -10.37
N ILE A 162 9.90 -25.14 -9.48
CA ILE A 162 10.91 -24.10 -9.66
C ILE A 162 12.04 -24.64 -10.53
N ASP A 163 12.33 -23.95 -11.63
CA ASP A 163 13.47 -24.29 -12.48
C ASP A 163 14.77 -24.07 -11.69
N THR A 164 15.55 -25.13 -11.49
CA THR A 164 16.84 -25.09 -10.78
C THR A 164 18.04 -25.16 -11.73
N SER A 165 17.79 -25.17 -13.04
CA SER A 165 18.86 -25.19 -14.03
C SER A 165 19.74 -23.94 -13.90
N PRO A 166 21.07 -24.06 -14.14
CA PRO A 166 21.97 -22.90 -14.14
C PRO A 166 21.61 -21.84 -15.20
N GLU A 167 20.92 -22.25 -16.28
CA GLU A 167 20.47 -21.39 -17.38
C GLU A 167 19.32 -20.46 -16.97
N ALA A 168 18.44 -20.93 -16.07
CA ALA A 168 17.38 -20.12 -15.50
C ALA A 168 17.94 -19.17 -14.42
N ALA A 169 18.57 -18.07 -14.82
CA ALA A 169 19.09 -17.08 -13.87
C ALA A 169 17.99 -16.44 -13.00
N VAL A 170 16.77 -16.29 -13.56
CA VAL A 170 15.62 -15.64 -12.96
C VAL A 170 14.37 -16.47 -13.28
N VAL A 171 13.46 -16.65 -12.32
CA VAL A 171 12.12 -17.22 -12.52
C VAL A 171 11.03 -16.17 -12.27
N SER A 172 9.82 -16.43 -12.72
CA SER A 172 8.69 -15.54 -12.43
C SER A 172 8.47 -15.46 -10.90
N PRO A 173 8.39 -14.26 -10.31
CA PRO A 173 8.17 -14.09 -8.88
C PRO A 173 6.70 -14.34 -8.50
N SER A 174 5.76 -14.23 -9.43
CA SER A 174 4.34 -14.42 -9.16
C SER A 174 3.62 -15.00 -10.36
N ASP A 175 2.42 -15.53 -10.10
CA ASP A 175 1.44 -15.76 -11.16
C ASP A 175 0.94 -14.40 -11.68
N GLY A 176 0.56 -14.34 -12.95
CA GLY A 176 0.00 -13.13 -13.54
C GLY A 176 0.41 -12.93 -14.99
N ARG A 177 0.23 -11.70 -15.48
CA ARG A 177 0.53 -11.31 -16.85
C ARG A 177 1.62 -10.25 -16.88
N ILE A 178 2.65 -10.49 -17.69
CA ILE A 178 3.64 -9.45 -18.02
C ILE A 178 2.92 -8.33 -18.77
N LEU A 179 2.87 -7.15 -18.17
CA LEU A 179 2.37 -5.94 -18.80
C LEU A 179 3.44 -5.34 -19.70
N HIS A 180 4.67 -5.31 -19.19
CA HIS A 180 5.79 -4.74 -19.90
C HIS A 180 7.12 -5.30 -19.40
N PHE A 181 8.09 -5.40 -20.30
CA PHE A 181 9.43 -5.87 -20.05
C PHE A 181 10.37 -5.15 -21.00
N GLY A 182 11.52 -4.71 -20.50
CA GLY A 182 12.47 -3.97 -21.33
C GLY A 182 13.76 -3.63 -20.62
N VAL A 183 14.56 -2.82 -21.31
CA VAL A 183 15.79 -2.23 -20.78
C VAL A 183 15.45 -0.84 -20.25
N VAL A 184 15.95 -0.51 -19.07
CA VAL A 184 15.86 0.86 -18.53
C VAL A 184 16.81 1.75 -19.34
N GLY A 185 16.27 2.78 -20.00
CA GLY A 185 17.05 3.76 -20.74
C GLY A 185 17.09 5.10 -20.00
N GLN A 186 18.26 5.74 -19.89
CA GLN A 186 18.41 7.09 -19.29
C GLN A 186 17.73 7.27 -17.91
N ARG A 187 17.71 6.22 -17.06
CA ARG A 187 17.01 6.18 -15.75
C ARG A 187 15.48 6.30 -15.84
N GLU A 188 14.90 6.10 -17.01
CA GLU A 188 13.47 6.01 -17.23
C GLU A 188 13.05 4.57 -17.52
N VAL A 189 11.89 4.20 -16.98
CA VAL A 189 11.23 2.93 -17.18
C VAL A 189 9.99 3.17 -18.01
N GLU A 190 9.85 2.40 -19.10
CA GLU A 190 8.60 2.41 -19.86
C GLU A 190 7.50 1.73 -19.03
N GLN A 191 6.37 2.38 -18.88
CA GLN A 191 5.18 1.84 -18.24
C GLN A 191 4.37 1.04 -19.25
N VAL A 192 3.86 1.74 -20.27
CA VAL A 192 3.18 1.17 -21.43
C VAL A 192 3.22 2.14 -22.61
N LYS A 193 3.59 1.68 -23.81
CA LYS A 193 3.39 2.35 -25.11
C LYS A 193 3.75 3.84 -25.08
N GLY A 194 4.98 4.15 -24.66
CA GLY A 194 5.51 5.52 -24.63
C GLY A 194 5.15 6.38 -23.41
N LEU A 195 4.43 5.85 -22.42
CA LEU A 195 4.38 6.45 -21.09
C LEU A 195 5.57 5.93 -20.28
N THR A 196 6.46 6.83 -19.83
CA THR A 196 7.61 6.49 -18.98
C THR A 196 7.45 7.05 -17.56
N TYR A 197 8.22 6.50 -16.62
CA TYR A 197 8.42 7.07 -15.30
C TYR A 197 9.89 7.00 -14.90
N SER A 198 10.34 7.96 -14.08
CA SER A 198 11.72 8.02 -13.60
C SER A 198 11.98 6.99 -12.49
N LEU A 199 13.12 6.32 -12.55
CA LEU A 199 13.63 5.47 -11.46
C LEU A 199 13.85 6.26 -10.17
N ASP A 200 14.27 7.52 -10.26
CA ASP A 200 14.46 8.37 -9.08
C ASP A 200 13.13 8.69 -8.41
N ALA A 201 12.07 8.86 -9.19
CA ALA A 201 10.72 9.02 -8.64
C ALA A 201 10.19 7.70 -8.05
N PHE A 202 10.56 6.56 -8.65
CA PHE A 202 10.11 5.23 -8.22
C PHE A 202 10.81 4.75 -6.95
N PHE A 203 12.12 4.94 -6.84
CA PHE A 203 12.92 4.53 -5.69
C PHE A 203 13.18 5.66 -4.68
N GLY A 204 12.79 6.89 -4.98
CA GLY A 204 13.11 8.05 -4.16
C GLY A 204 14.56 8.52 -4.37
N LYS A 205 14.79 9.83 -4.22
CA LYS A 205 16.12 10.41 -4.40
C LYS A 205 17.01 10.11 -3.19
N PRO A 206 18.33 9.92 -3.38
CA PRO A 206 19.27 9.72 -2.26
C PRO A 206 19.24 10.86 -1.23
N ASP A 207 19.01 12.09 -1.69
CA ASP A 207 19.07 13.31 -0.86
C ASP A 207 17.74 13.67 -0.18
N GLN A 208 16.71 12.81 -0.29
CA GLN A 208 15.42 13.08 0.35
C GLN A 208 15.44 12.72 1.85
N PRO A 209 14.78 13.52 2.70
CA PRO A 209 14.68 13.23 4.12
C PRO A 209 13.99 11.88 4.32
N THR A 210 14.78 10.90 4.74
CA THR A 210 14.33 9.54 4.98
C THR A 210 13.88 9.46 6.43
N ARG A 211 12.62 9.07 6.69
CA ARG A 211 12.22 8.64 8.03
C ARG A 211 12.84 7.27 8.26
N ILE A 212 14.04 7.24 8.85
CA ILE A 212 14.68 6.02 9.30
C ILE A 212 13.90 5.57 10.54
N SER A 213 13.20 4.46 10.43
CA SER A 213 12.68 3.77 11.60
C SER A 213 13.84 2.93 12.16
N ASP A 214 14.51 3.42 13.20
CA ASP A 214 15.55 2.69 13.94
C ASP A 214 14.98 1.57 14.84
N GLU A 215 13.65 1.37 14.83
CA GLU A 215 13.01 0.35 15.64
C GLU A 215 13.22 -1.04 15.02
N THR A 216 14.29 -1.64 15.51
CA THR A 216 14.76 -2.99 15.25
C THR A 216 13.86 -3.97 16.02
N LEU A 217 12.78 -4.44 15.41
CA LEU A 217 12.04 -5.62 15.87
C LEU A 217 11.69 -6.54 14.69
N VAL A 218 12.68 -6.80 13.83
CA VAL A 218 12.59 -7.95 12.93
C VAL A 218 12.63 -9.21 13.79
N ASP A 219 11.43 -9.72 14.05
CA ASP A 219 11.11 -10.85 14.90
C ASP A 219 12.16 -11.96 14.73
N ALA A 220 12.81 -12.29 15.85
CA ALA A 220 13.84 -13.31 16.02
C ALA A 220 13.40 -14.73 15.62
N THR A 221 12.30 -14.89 14.89
CA THR A 221 11.85 -16.19 14.35
C THR A 221 12.46 -16.52 12.99
N LEU A 222 13.03 -15.55 12.26
CA LEU A 222 13.98 -15.84 11.16
C LEU A 222 15.42 -16.03 11.63
N SER A 223 15.69 -15.90 12.94
CA SER A 223 16.97 -16.29 13.55
C SER A 223 17.21 -17.80 13.58
N HIS A 224 16.49 -18.58 12.76
CA HIS A 224 16.86 -19.96 12.50
C HIS A 224 18.24 -19.98 11.81
N SER A 225 19.28 -20.10 12.65
CA SER A 225 20.65 -20.42 12.30
C SER A 225 21.36 -19.44 11.37
N HIS A 226 21.67 -18.22 11.83
CA HIS A 226 22.80 -17.49 11.25
C HIS A 226 24.10 -18.13 11.70
N ASN A 227 24.40 -19.28 11.10
CA ASN A 227 25.72 -19.86 11.15
C ASN A 227 26.54 -19.11 10.10
N ALA A 228 27.63 -18.46 10.49
CA ALA A 228 28.44 -17.68 9.57
C ALA A 228 28.90 -18.51 8.35
N ALA A 229 29.05 -19.83 8.54
CA ALA A 229 29.32 -20.80 7.49
C ALA A 229 28.17 -20.97 6.47
N ALA A 230 26.90 -20.90 6.90
CA ALA A 230 25.75 -21.00 6.00
C ALA A 230 25.59 -19.75 5.14
N ASP A 231 25.90 -18.57 5.69
CA ASP A 231 25.93 -17.31 4.96
C ASP A 231 27.05 -17.30 3.91
N ASP A 232 28.25 -17.80 4.27
CA ASP A 232 29.36 -18.00 3.33
C ASP A 232 28.98 -18.97 2.22
N GLU A 233 28.42 -20.13 2.58
CA GLU A 233 27.98 -21.15 1.62
C GLU A 233 26.95 -20.54 0.66
N PHE A 234 25.98 -19.79 1.17
CA PHE A 234 24.99 -19.12 0.33
C PHE A 234 25.62 -18.13 -0.64
N ALA A 235 26.55 -17.28 -0.19
CA ALA A 235 27.19 -16.31 -1.06
C ALA A 235 28.08 -16.96 -2.13
N VAL A 236 28.88 -17.97 -1.74
CA VAL A 236 29.79 -18.70 -2.63
C VAL A 236 29.02 -19.48 -3.69
N VAL A 237 28.02 -20.27 -3.29
CA VAL A 237 27.22 -21.10 -4.21
C VAL A 237 26.47 -20.23 -5.21
N ASN A 238 26.02 -19.03 -4.81
CA ASN A 238 25.21 -18.16 -5.64
C ASN A 238 25.98 -17.05 -6.34
N GLY A 239 27.30 -16.96 -6.14
CA GLY A 239 28.14 -15.92 -6.72
C GLY A 239 27.73 -14.49 -6.32
N ILE A 240 27.24 -14.31 -5.09
CA ILE A 240 26.78 -13.01 -4.60
C ILE A 240 28.00 -12.24 -4.08
N PRO A 241 28.37 -11.09 -4.66
CA PRO A 241 29.64 -10.43 -4.34
C PRO A 241 29.61 -9.75 -2.96
N TYR A 242 30.50 -10.13 -2.04
CA TYR A 242 30.65 -9.53 -0.71
C TYR A 242 32.12 -9.16 -0.43
N THR A 243 32.36 -8.21 0.47
CA THR A 243 33.69 -7.63 0.70
C THR A 243 34.49 -8.43 1.73
N LEU A 244 35.83 -8.41 1.64
CA LEU A 244 36.71 -8.98 2.66
C LEU A 244 36.44 -8.35 4.04
N ASP A 245 36.11 -7.07 4.05
CA ASP A 245 35.67 -6.31 5.22
C ASP A 245 34.39 -6.88 5.86
N SER A 246 33.43 -7.36 5.04
CA SER A 246 32.26 -8.10 5.54
C SER A 246 32.59 -9.51 6.05
N MET A 247 33.69 -10.12 5.59
CA MET A 247 34.20 -11.38 6.18
C MET A 247 34.87 -11.15 7.55
N ILE A 248 35.51 -9.99 7.74
CA ILE A 248 36.24 -9.61 8.96
C ILE A 248 35.31 -8.92 9.99
N GLY A 249 34.07 -8.57 9.59
CA GLY A 249 33.04 -8.02 10.48
C GLY A 249 33.09 -6.50 10.64
N SER A 250 33.78 -5.77 9.75
CA SER A 250 33.74 -4.31 9.75
C SER A 250 32.48 -3.81 9.04
N THR A 251 31.67 -3.03 9.75
CA THR A 251 30.32 -2.58 9.36
C THR A 251 30.28 -1.50 8.27
N ASP A 252 31.42 -0.95 7.86
CA ASP A 252 31.48 0.24 7.00
C ASP A 252 31.55 -0.05 5.48
N ALA A 253 31.67 -1.31 5.05
CA ALA A 253 32.12 -1.64 3.70
C ALA A 253 31.06 -1.85 2.62
N LEU A 254 29.78 -1.61 2.90
CA LEU A 254 28.73 -1.71 1.87
C LEU A 254 28.05 -0.36 1.69
N ALA A 255 28.40 0.37 0.63
CA ALA A 255 27.48 1.37 0.09
C ALA A 255 26.16 0.63 -0.24
N PRO A 256 25.00 1.07 0.29
CA PRO A 256 23.72 0.42 0.01
C PRO A 256 23.52 0.25 -1.51
N ALA A 257 22.96 -0.88 -1.95
CA ALA A 257 22.52 -1.06 -3.34
C ALA A 257 21.59 0.09 -3.81
N ALA A 258 20.88 0.73 -2.88
CA ALA A 258 20.08 1.93 -3.13
C ALA A 258 20.91 3.21 -3.40
N GLN A 259 22.12 3.32 -2.83
CA GLN A 259 23.09 4.38 -3.15
C GLN A 259 23.84 4.08 -4.45
N SER A 260 24.07 2.80 -4.78
CA SER A 260 24.74 2.42 -6.04
C SER A 260 23.87 2.70 -7.27
N LEU A 261 22.55 2.82 -7.12
CA LEU A 261 21.68 3.35 -8.19
C LEU A 261 21.91 4.86 -8.43
N GLY A 262 22.48 5.58 -7.45
CA GLY A 262 22.84 7.00 -7.53
C GLY A 262 24.23 7.25 -8.13
N SER A 263 25.17 6.31 -7.97
CA SER A 263 26.37 6.29 -8.81
C SER A 263 25.97 5.86 -10.23
N ALA A 264 26.45 6.57 -11.26
CA ALA A 264 26.18 6.22 -12.65
C ALA A 264 26.39 4.71 -12.86
N LEU A 265 25.36 4.02 -13.37
CA LEU A 265 25.53 2.69 -13.95
C LEU A 265 26.78 2.75 -14.83
N ARG A 266 27.72 1.81 -14.65
CA ARG A 266 28.93 1.84 -15.46
C ARG A 266 28.50 1.76 -16.93
N ASP A 267 29.29 2.32 -17.86
CA ASP A 267 28.93 2.42 -19.29
C ASP A 267 28.56 1.08 -19.96
N HIS A 268 28.85 -0.06 -19.32
CA HIS A 268 28.55 -1.42 -19.80
C HIS A 268 27.43 -2.13 -19.02
N GLU A 269 26.84 -1.51 -18.00
CA GLU A 269 25.79 -2.10 -17.17
C GLU A 269 24.41 -1.70 -17.69
N ARG A 270 23.56 -2.69 -17.92
CA ARG A 270 22.16 -2.49 -18.34
C ARG A 270 21.24 -2.96 -17.23
N LEU A 271 20.30 -2.12 -16.85
CA LEU A 271 19.18 -2.53 -16.01
C LEU A 271 18.04 -3.03 -16.90
N TYR A 272 17.47 -4.14 -16.51
CA TYR A 272 16.25 -4.69 -17.08
C TYR A 272 15.14 -4.52 -16.07
N PHE A 273 13.91 -4.43 -16.55
CA PHE A 273 12.75 -4.38 -15.68
C PHE A 273 11.62 -5.25 -16.23
N CYS A 274 10.77 -5.74 -15.33
CA CYS A 274 9.59 -6.52 -15.68
C CYS A 274 8.41 -6.13 -14.79
N VAL A 275 7.28 -5.78 -15.41
CA VAL A 275 6.05 -5.42 -14.72
C VAL A 275 5.05 -6.56 -14.86
N ILE A 276 4.70 -7.20 -13.76
CA ILE A 276 3.80 -8.36 -13.70
C ILE A 276 2.52 -7.97 -12.96
N TYR A 277 1.40 -8.06 -13.65
CA TYR A 277 0.07 -7.78 -13.11
C TYR A 277 -0.61 -9.05 -12.62
N LEU A 278 -1.11 -9.02 -11.39
CA LEU A 278 -1.87 -10.08 -10.76
C LEU A 278 -3.37 -9.75 -10.87
N ALA A 279 -4.10 -10.55 -11.65
CA ALA A 279 -5.54 -10.44 -11.77
C ALA A 279 -6.23 -11.03 -10.53
N PRO A 280 -7.48 -10.63 -10.20
CA PRO A 280 -8.16 -11.09 -8.99
C PRO A 280 -8.28 -12.61 -8.83
N GLY A 281 -8.25 -13.38 -9.93
CA GLY A 281 -8.29 -14.84 -9.90
C GLY A 281 -6.96 -15.53 -9.61
N ASP A 282 -5.85 -14.81 -9.75
CA ASP A 282 -4.50 -15.36 -9.65
C ASP A 282 -4.14 -15.72 -8.18
N TYR A 283 -2.98 -16.35 -8.02
CA TYR A 283 -2.34 -16.54 -6.73
C TYR A 283 -1.57 -15.27 -6.34
N HIS A 284 -1.84 -14.74 -5.15
CA HIS A 284 -1.41 -13.39 -4.74
C HIS A 284 -0.26 -13.36 -3.74
N ARG A 285 0.40 -14.49 -3.51
CA ARG A 285 1.72 -14.48 -2.88
C ARG A 285 2.79 -14.39 -3.96
N PHE A 286 3.90 -13.77 -3.61
CA PHE A 286 5.03 -13.59 -4.50
C PHE A 286 6.30 -14.15 -3.85
N HIS A 287 7.16 -14.63 -4.72
CA HIS A 287 8.32 -15.45 -4.43
C HIS A 287 9.57 -14.79 -4.99
N SER A 288 10.71 -15.19 -4.43
CA SER A 288 11.99 -14.66 -4.84
C SER A 288 12.31 -15.14 -6.26
N PRO A 289 12.58 -14.24 -7.21
CA PRO A 289 12.83 -14.63 -8.60
C PRO A 289 14.23 -15.22 -8.81
N ALA A 290 15.17 -14.97 -7.90
CA ALA A 290 16.55 -15.45 -7.95
C ALA A 290 17.09 -15.70 -6.54
N ASN A 291 18.34 -16.16 -6.45
CA ASN A 291 19.10 -16.11 -5.21
C ASN A 291 19.70 -14.69 -5.07
N TRP A 292 19.30 -13.96 -4.03
CA TRP A 292 19.72 -12.57 -3.81
C TRP A 292 19.67 -12.20 -2.32
N VAL A 293 20.31 -11.10 -1.96
CA VAL A 293 20.32 -10.56 -0.59
C VAL A 293 19.58 -9.23 -0.58
N VAL A 294 18.53 -9.14 0.23
CA VAL A 294 17.77 -7.90 0.44
C VAL A 294 18.45 -7.08 1.53
N GLU A 295 18.91 -5.88 1.18
CA GLU A 295 19.68 -5.01 2.07
C GLU A 295 18.82 -3.93 2.73
N ALA A 296 17.75 -3.51 2.06
CA ALA A 296 16.86 -2.48 2.56
C ALA A 296 15.44 -2.61 2.02
N ARG A 297 14.49 -2.04 2.77
CA ARG A 297 13.12 -1.80 2.34
C ARG A 297 12.86 -0.31 2.27
N ARG A 298 12.21 0.15 1.20
CA ARG A 298 11.58 1.47 1.12
C ARG A 298 10.07 1.33 1.01
N HIS A 299 9.33 2.05 1.85
CA HIS A 299 7.87 2.14 1.76
C HIS A 299 7.46 3.57 1.42
N PHE A 300 6.73 3.69 0.32
CA PHE A 300 6.19 4.94 -0.19
C PHE A 300 4.71 4.96 0.11
N ALA A 301 4.25 5.92 0.92
CA ALA A 301 2.83 6.17 1.00
C ALA A 301 2.39 6.81 -0.33
N GLY A 302 1.31 6.28 -0.90
CA GLY A 302 0.80 6.74 -2.19
C GLY A 302 -0.70 6.52 -2.29
N GLU A 303 -1.24 6.71 -3.47
CA GLU A 303 -2.64 6.42 -3.80
C GLU A 303 -2.86 4.91 -4.05
N LEU A 304 -4.11 4.53 -4.31
CA LEU A 304 -4.48 3.15 -4.62
C LEU A 304 -5.28 3.13 -5.91
N TYR A 305 -4.70 3.66 -7.00
CA TYR A 305 -5.30 3.58 -8.32
C TYR A 305 -5.26 2.14 -8.83
N SER A 306 -6.23 1.77 -9.67
CA SER A 306 -6.28 0.44 -10.27
C SER A 306 -5.08 0.26 -11.19
N VAL A 307 -4.40 -0.88 -11.05
CA VAL A 307 -3.28 -1.28 -11.91
C VAL A 307 -3.72 -2.15 -13.09
N SER A 308 -5.03 -2.21 -13.36
CA SER A 308 -5.55 -2.94 -14.51
C SER A 308 -4.89 -2.46 -15.82
N PRO A 309 -4.71 -3.34 -16.82
CA PRO A 309 -4.04 -2.98 -18.07
C PRO A 309 -4.67 -1.78 -18.79
N TYR A 310 -5.98 -1.57 -18.61
CA TYR A 310 -6.66 -0.39 -19.13
C TYR A 310 -6.15 0.89 -18.47
N ILE A 311 -6.18 0.95 -17.14
CA ILE A 311 -5.77 2.14 -16.38
C ILE A 311 -4.26 2.40 -16.48
N ALA A 312 -3.44 1.34 -16.51
CA ALA A 312 -1.99 1.43 -16.72
C ALA A 312 -1.60 2.06 -18.08
N ARG A 313 -2.49 2.04 -19.06
CA ARG A 313 -2.29 2.74 -20.35
C ARG A 313 -2.73 4.20 -20.34
N THR A 314 -3.48 4.61 -19.31
CA THR A 314 -4.12 5.93 -19.26
C THR A 314 -3.44 6.87 -18.27
N ILE A 315 -3.02 6.35 -17.11
CA ILE A 315 -2.43 7.16 -16.04
C ILE A 315 -0.91 7.17 -16.18
N ARG A 316 -0.30 8.34 -16.38
CA ARG A 316 1.16 8.49 -16.30
C ARG A 316 1.65 8.30 -14.87
N ASN A 317 2.84 7.73 -14.71
CA ASN A 317 3.47 7.52 -13.40
C ASN A 317 2.61 6.70 -12.43
N LEU A 318 1.77 5.79 -12.94
CA LEU A 318 0.81 5.05 -12.12
C LEU A 318 1.47 4.32 -10.96
N PHE A 319 2.59 3.65 -11.23
CA PHE A 319 3.31 2.87 -10.22
C PHE A 319 4.05 3.76 -9.20
N VAL A 320 4.41 4.98 -9.58
CA VAL A 320 5.03 5.98 -8.68
C VAL A 320 3.98 6.63 -7.79
N LEU A 321 2.77 6.85 -8.33
CA LEU A 321 1.64 7.43 -7.60
C LEU A 321 1.08 6.47 -6.57
N ASN A 322 1.09 5.17 -6.84
CA ASN A 322 0.54 4.18 -5.94
C ASN A 322 1.44 3.93 -4.71
N GLU A 323 0.79 3.57 -3.61
CA GLU A 323 1.48 3.01 -2.44
C GLU A 323 2.25 1.76 -2.86
N ARG A 324 3.52 1.68 -2.46
CA ARG A 324 4.40 0.57 -2.85
C ARG A 324 5.48 0.30 -1.81
N VAL A 325 5.97 -0.92 -1.82
CA VAL A 325 7.06 -1.40 -0.98
C VAL A 325 8.14 -1.98 -1.86
N ALA A 326 9.30 -1.31 -1.90
CA ALA A 326 10.46 -1.71 -2.69
C ALA A 326 11.47 -2.42 -1.79
N LEU A 327 11.76 -3.68 -2.11
CA LEU A 327 12.88 -4.43 -1.55
C LEU A 327 14.10 -4.20 -2.45
N LEU A 328 15.19 -3.72 -1.87
CA LEU A 328 16.41 -3.32 -2.57
C LEU A 328 17.56 -4.20 -2.11
N GLY A 329 18.38 -4.66 -3.05
CA GLY A 329 19.48 -5.53 -2.71
C GLY A 329 20.37 -5.89 -3.90
N ARG A 330 21.05 -7.03 -3.75
CA ARG A 330 22.05 -7.50 -4.71
C ARG A 330 21.92 -8.99 -5.01
N TRP A 331 22.23 -9.35 -6.24
CA TRP A 331 22.30 -10.73 -6.73
C TRP A 331 23.59 -10.92 -7.54
N LYS A 332 23.76 -12.11 -8.13
CA LYS A 332 24.98 -12.48 -8.86
C LYS A 332 25.39 -11.51 -10.00
N HIS A 333 24.44 -10.73 -10.53
CA HIS A 333 24.69 -9.75 -11.60
C HIS A 333 24.58 -8.29 -11.15
N GLY A 334 24.70 -8.01 -9.84
CA GLY A 334 24.71 -6.65 -9.30
C GLY A 334 23.39 -6.28 -8.62
N PHE A 335 22.79 -5.15 -9.01
CA PHE A 335 21.57 -4.64 -8.39
C PHE A 335 20.34 -5.52 -8.72
N MET A 336 19.50 -5.76 -7.70
CA MET A 336 18.17 -6.33 -7.88
C MET A 336 17.17 -5.59 -7.00
N SER A 337 15.98 -5.37 -7.55
CA SER A 337 14.84 -4.84 -6.82
C SER A 337 13.65 -5.74 -7.03
N MET A 338 12.80 -5.83 -6.01
CA MET A 338 11.46 -6.38 -6.15
C MET A 338 10.50 -5.47 -5.43
N THR A 339 9.62 -4.83 -6.19
CA THR A 339 8.69 -3.82 -5.68
C THR A 339 7.26 -4.29 -5.78
N ALA A 340 6.62 -4.40 -4.63
CA ALA A 340 5.21 -4.69 -4.49
C ALA A 340 4.39 -3.40 -4.56
N VAL A 341 3.63 -3.22 -5.64
CA VAL A 341 2.79 -2.04 -5.86
C VAL A 341 1.35 -2.36 -5.50
N GLY A 342 0.80 -1.60 -4.56
CA GLY A 342 -0.60 -1.65 -4.18
C GLY A 342 -1.50 -1.08 -5.28
N ALA A 343 -2.78 -1.43 -5.23
CA ALA A 343 -3.79 -0.96 -6.16
C ALA A 343 -5.13 -0.73 -5.45
N THR A 344 -6.16 -0.34 -6.20
CA THR A 344 -7.52 -0.25 -5.66
C THR A 344 -7.94 -1.60 -5.07
N ASN A 345 -8.54 -1.57 -3.89
CA ASN A 345 -8.99 -2.73 -3.12
C ASN A 345 -7.89 -3.54 -2.43
N VAL A 346 -6.60 -3.18 -2.57
CA VAL A 346 -5.53 -3.84 -1.81
C VAL A 346 -5.66 -3.50 -0.34
N GLY A 347 -5.94 -4.53 0.46
CA GLY A 347 -6.01 -4.41 1.92
C GLY A 347 -4.65 -4.05 2.51
N SER A 348 -3.61 -4.80 2.14
CA SER A 348 -2.23 -4.56 2.55
C SER A 348 -1.21 -5.34 1.71
N VAL A 349 0.04 -4.88 1.72
CA VAL A 349 1.23 -5.63 1.28
C VAL A 349 1.85 -6.26 2.51
N LEU A 350 2.15 -7.56 2.44
CA LEU A 350 2.83 -8.32 3.48
C LEU A 350 4.21 -8.76 2.99
N ILE A 351 5.22 -8.61 3.84
CA ILE A 351 6.56 -9.18 3.65
C ILE A 351 6.78 -10.14 4.82
N ASN A 352 6.99 -11.43 4.52
CA ASN A 352 6.99 -12.49 5.52
C ASN A 352 8.06 -12.29 6.60
N PHE A 353 9.21 -11.76 6.18
CA PHE A 353 10.33 -11.49 7.07
C PHE A 353 10.28 -10.11 7.74
N ASP A 354 9.35 -9.24 7.39
CA ASP A 354 9.20 -7.90 7.97
C ASP A 354 7.78 -7.75 8.52
N LYS A 355 7.58 -8.25 9.75
CA LYS A 355 6.28 -8.28 10.41
C LYS A 355 5.79 -6.92 10.87
N ASP A 356 6.68 -5.92 10.94
CA ASP A 356 6.37 -4.56 11.36
C ASP A 356 5.86 -3.69 10.21
N LEU A 357 6.07 -4.13 8.96
CA LEU A 357 5.49 -3.47 7.81
C LEU A 357 3.96 -3.41 7.91
N ARG A 358 3.44 -2.19 7.83
CA ARG A 358 2.01 -1.87 7.79
C ARG A 358 1.76 -0.87 6.65
N THR A 359 1.06 -1.30 5.62
CA THR A 359 0.61 -0.45 4.50
C THR A 359 -0.82 0.04 4.72
N ASN A 360 -1.27 1.04 3.95
CA ASN A 360 -2.65 1.55 3.97
C ASN A 360 -3.07 2.16 5.34
N LEU A 361 -2.11 2.63 6.12
CA LEU A 361 -2.36 3.28 7.41
C LEU A 361 -2.94 4.69 7.23
N ARG A 362 -3.85 5.08 8.14
CA ARG A 362 -4.51 6.40 8.13
C ARG A 362 -3.61 7.54 8.63
N GLU A 363 -2.60 7.20 9.43
CA GLU A 363 -1.76 8.15 10.18
C GLU A 363 -0.39 8.40 9.53
N VAL A 364 0.05 7.53 8.61
CA VAL A 364 1.30 7.72 7.87
C VAL A 364 1.06 8.70 6.72
N THR A 365 1.12 9.99 7.05
CA THR A 365 1.10 11.07 6.05
C THR A 365 2.55 11.37 5.67
N LEU A 366 3.15 10.51 4.84
CA LEU A 366 4.37 10.88 4.13
C LEU A 366 3.97 11.87 3.02
N ALA A 367 4.75 12.94 2.86
CA ALA A 367 4.52 13.85 1.74
C ALA A 367 4.75 13.11 0.41
N PRO A 368 4.13 13.53 -0.70
CA PRO A 368 4.34 12.87 -1.99
C PRO A 368 5.83 12.81 -2.35
N GLY A 369 6.34 11.59 -2.53
CA GLY A 369 7.75 11.34 -2.84
C GLY A 369 8.63 11.08 -1.63
N GLU A 370 8.14 11.27 -0.41
CA GLU A 370 8.81 10.79 0.80
C GLU A 370 8.61 9.28 0.96
N PHE A 371 9.60 8.63 1.57
CA PHE A 371 9.55 7.21 1.90
C PHE A 371 10.11 6.98 3.31
N SER A 372 9.61 5.92 3.95
CA SER A 372 10.29 5.33 5.10
C SER A 372 11.29 4.29 4.58
N GLN A 373 12.47 4.24 5.19
CA GLN A 373 13.48 3.23 4.86
C GLN A 373 13.82 2.42 6.11
N LEU A 374 13.89 1.10 5.94
CA LEU A 374 14.43 0.18 6.91
C LEU A 374 15.64 -0.53 6.31
N SER A 375 16.73 -0.58 7.06
CA SER A 375 17.95 -1.30 6.67
C SER A 375 17.93 -2.70 7.28
N TYR A 376 18.22 -3.71 6.46
CA TYR A 376 18.37 -5.10 6.91
C TYR A 376 19.83 -5.49 7.14
N LYS A 377 20.77 -4.54 7.01
CA LYS A 377 22.21 -4.81 7.12
C LYS A 377 22.61 -5.45 8.45
N ALA A 378 21.92 -5.11 9.53
CA ALA A 378 22.21 -5.68 10.84
C ALA A 378 21.76 -7.14 11.01
N LEU A 379 20.95 -7.70 10.09
CA LEU A 379 20.37 -9.03 10.25
C LEU A 379 21.35 -10.17 9.94
N SER A 380 22.30 -9.95 9.03
CA SER A 380 23.42 -10.88 8.79
C SER A 380 24.72 -10.10 8.83
N PRO A 381 25.62 -10.37 9.79
CA PRO A 381 26.94 -9.72 9.85
C PRO A 381 27.77 -9.92 8.58
N ARG A 382 27.55 -11.03 7.86
CA ARG A 382 28.32 -11.39 6.66
C ARG A 382 27.68 -10.93 5.36
N LEU A 383 26.38 -11.14 5.21
CA LEU A 383 25.67 -10.77 4.00
C LEU A 383 25.16 -9.33 4.04
N ALA A 384 25.10 -8.72 5.23
CA ALA A 384 24.51 -7.42 5.46
C ALA A 384 23.11 -7.29 4.84
N GLY A 385 22.26 -8.29 5.08
CA GLY A 385 20.89 -8.31 4.57
C GLY A 385 20.20 -9.66 4.80
N VAL A 386 19.01 -9.81 4.23
CA VAL A 386 18.21 -11.05 4.27
C VAL A 386 18.48 -11.88 3.01
N PRO A 387 19.11 -13.07 3.12
CA PRO A 387 19.26 -13.96 1.97
C PRO A 387 17.91 -14.58 1.58
N LEU A 388 17.57 -14.48 0.30
CA LEU A 388 16.38 -15.12 -0.28
C LEU A 388 16.79 -16.12 -1.36
N ARG A 389 16.25 -17.33 -1.26
CA ARG A 389 16.46 -18.40 -2.25
C ARG A 389 15.46 -18.29 -3.38
N LYS A 390 15.87 -18.65 -4.59
CA LYS A 390 15.02 -18.75 -5.77
C LYS A 390 13.79 -19.61 -5.48
N GLY A 391 12.60 -19.06 -5.73
CA GLY A 391 11.31 -19.70 -5.44
C GLY A 391 10.82 -19.60 -3.99
N GLN A 392 11.63 -19.09 -3.06
CA GLN A 392 11.21 -18.87 -1.67
C GLN A 392 10.08 -17.84 -1.60
N GLU A 393 9.03 -18.12 -0.83
CA GLU A 393 7.95 -17.16 -0.59
C GLU A 393 8.49 -15.93 0.14
N VAL A 394 8.26 -14.74 -0.43
CA VAL A 394 8.74 -13.46 0.12
C VAL A 394 7.63 -12.72 0.85
N GLY A 395 6.42 -12.78 0.30
CA GLY A 395 5.29 -12.02 0.82
C GLY A 395 4.04 -12.24 -0.01
N GLY A 396 3.05 -11.38 0.20
CA GLY A 396 1.85 -11.42 -0.62
C GLY A 396 0.97 -10.20 -0.46
N PHE A 397 -0.08 -10.16 -1.27
CA PHE A 397 -1.06 -9.11 -1.27
C PHE A 397 -2.38 -9.59 -0.70
N ARG A 398 -3.02 -8.75 0.13
CA ARG A 398 -4.37 -9.04 0.62
C ARG A 398 -5.49 -8.66 -0.35
N LEU A 399 -5.18 -8.17 -1.56
CA LEU A 399 -6.07 -7.97 -2.73
C LEU A 399 -5.24 -7.43 -3.93
N GLY A 400 -5.76 -7.49 -5.16
CA GLY A 400 -5.03 -7.47 -6.45
C GLY A 400 -3.96 -6.40 -6.67
N SER A 401 -2.89 -6.73 -7.40
CA SER A 401 -1.61 -6.02 -7.27
C SER A 401 -0.69 -6.14 -8.48
N THR A 402 0.46 -5.47 -8.42
CA THR A 402 1.52 -5.55 -9.42
C THR A 402 2.87 -5.77 -8.74
N ILE A 403 3.69 -6.64 -9.32
CA ILE A 403 5.12 -6.77 -8.99
C ILE A 403 5.93 -6.08 -10.09
N VAL A 404 6.87 -5.24 -9.67
CA VAL A 404 7.90 -4.67 -10.55
C VAL A 404 9.24 -5.24 -10.14
N LEU A 405 9.90 -5.95 -11.05
CA LEU A 405 11.29 -6.39 -10.94
C LEU A 405 12.22 -5.39 -11.61
#